data_AF-A0A838S2H0-F1
#
_entry.id   AF-A0A838S2H0-F1
#
_cell.length_a   1.000
_cell.length_b   1.000
_cell.length_c   1.000
_cell.angle_alpha   90.00
_cell.angle_beta   90.00
_cell.angle_gamma   90.00
#
_symmetry.space_group_name_H-M   'P 1'
#
loop_
_entity.id
_entity.type
_entity.pdbx_description
1 polymer ?
#
loop_
_entity_poly.entity_id
_entity_poly.type
_entity_poly.pdbx_seq_one_letter_code
_entity_poly.pdbx_strand_id
1 'polypeptide(L)'
;MTISPEDAIRRYPELRTLVDLRAGGWSFLPVADDGQDLVGIVGYRNTAGYTDALWVFGEDDCRAVRLLPDDDLTGGIVWEHHGRLADCRHELLALPEPDDRHAPKLVRARLLLPDRPATGMSPGGS
;
A
#
# COMPACT_ATOMS: atom_id res chain seq x y z
N MET A 1 -12.84 9.60 -21.26
CA MET A 1 -13.41 10.78 -20.58
C MET A 1 -12.77 10.86 -19.21
N THR A 2 -11.83 11.76 -19.01
CA THR A 2 -11.05 11.87 -17.77
C THR A 2 -11.76 12.88 -16.87
N ILE A 3 -12.31 12.43 -15.74
CA ILE A 3 -12.89 13.30 -14.73
C ILE A 3 -11.75 14.04 -13.98
N SER A 4 -11.96 15.31 -13.64
CA SER A 4 -11.01 16.05 -12.80
C SER A 4 -11.01 15.50 -11.37
N PRO A 5 -9.91 15.58 -10.59
CA PRO A 5 -9.92 15.15 -9.19
C PRO A 5 -10.98 15.87 -8.35
N GLU A 6 -11.24 17.15 -8.61
CA GLU A 6 -12.24 17.95 -7.90
C GLU A 6 -13.67 17.47 -8.20
N ASP A 7 -13.98 17.16 -9.45
CA ASP A 7 -15.27 16.59 -9.83
C ASP A 7 -15.46 15.16 -9.30
N ALA A 8 -14.38 14.37 -9.29
CA ALA A 8 -14.38 13.04 -8.70
C ALA A 8 -14.67 13.11 -7.19
N ILE A 9 -14.01 14.01 -6.44
CA ILE A 9 -14.27 14.23 -5.01
C ILE A 9 -15.70 14.74 -4.78
N ARG A 10 -16.20 15.65 -5.62
CA ARG A 10 -17.58 16.16 -5.49
C ARG A 10 -18.62 15.05 -5.64
N ARG A 11 -18.32 14.03 -6.46
CA ARG A 11 -19.20 12.89 -6.70
C ARG A 11 -18.99 11.74 -5.70
N TYR A 12 -17.75 11.60 -5.20
CA TYR A 12 -17.28 10.56 -4.28
C TYR A 12 -16.38 11.21 -3.22
N PRO A 13 -16.97 11.83 -2.18
CA PRO A 13 -16.23 12.56 -1.15
C PRO A 13 -15.13 11.75 -0.45
N GLU A 14 -15.33 10.44 -0.34
CA GLU A 14 -14.39 9.46 0.21
C GLU A 14 -13.04 9.44 -0.53
N LEU A 15 -13.02 9.77 -1.83
CA LEU A 15 -11.79 9.88 -2.63
C LEU A 15 -10.86 11.00 -2.14
N ARG A 16 -11.37 11.96 -1.37
CA ARG A 16 -10.55 13.01 -0.77
C ARG A 16 -9.44 12.42 0.10
N THR A 17 -9.75 11.33 0.81
CA THR A 17 -8.79 10.60 1.63
C THR A 17 -7.58 10.13 0.80
N LEU A 18 -7.81 9.65 -0.42
CA LEU A 18 -6.74 9.18 -1.31
C LEU A 18 -5.91 10.35 -1.85
N VAL A 19 -6.55 11.48 -2.14
CA VAL A 19 -5.85 12.71 -2.57
C VAL A 19 -4.96 13.25 -1.45
N ASP A 20 -5.45 13.28 -0.22
CA ASP A 20 -4.68 13.72 0.94
C ASP A 20 -3.47 12.80 1.19
N LEU A 21 -3.65 11.47 1.06
CA LEU A 21 -2.56 10.51 1.14
C LEU A 21 -1.53 10.73 0.03
N ARG A 22 -1.98 10.99 -1.22
CA ARG A 22 -1.09 11.27 -2.35
C ARG A 22 -0.23 12.50 -2.11
N ALA A 23 -0.80 13.55 -1.52
CA ALA A 23 -0.05 14.74 -1.10
C ALA A 23 0.99 14.42 -0.01
N GLY A 24 0.73 13.42 0.83
CA GLY A 24 1.64 12.88 1.85
C GLY A 24 2.70 11.89 1.33
N GLY A 25 2.97 11.85 0.02
CA GLY A 25 4.01 11.01 -0.59
C GLY A 25 3.59 9.58 -0.91
N TRP A 26 2.30 9.28 -0.89
CA TRP A 26 1.78 7.99 -1.31
C TRP A 26 1.67 7.86 -2.83
N SER A 27 2.03 6.68 -3.32
CA SER A 27 1.82 6.25 -4.70
C SER A 27 0.61 5.34 -4.78
N PHE A 28 -0.15 5.42 -5.86
CA PHE A 28 -1.35 4.61 -6.06
C PHE A 28 -1.30 3.85 -7.39
N LEU A 29 -1.71 2.59 -7.37
CA LEU A 29 -1.80 1.71 -8.53
C LEU A 29 -3.22 1.14 -8.62
N PRO A 30 -3.84 1.10 -9.81
CA PRO A 30 -5.09 0.38 -9.99
C PRO A 30 -4.86 -1.12 -9.82
N VAL A 31 -5.84 -1.81 -9.25
CA VAL A 31 -5.92 -3.27 -9.23
C VAL A 31 -7.05 -3.66 -10.17
N ALA A 32 -6.70 -4.44 -11.18
CA ALA A 32 -7.66 -5.05 -12.08
C ALA A 32 -7.80 -6.54 -11.77
N ASP A 33 -8.97 -7.10 -12.02
CA ASP A 33 -9.16 -8.54 -12.02
C ASP A 33 -8.64 -9.20 -13.31
N ASP A 34 -8.81 -10.52 -13.43
CA ASP A 34 -8.43 -11.28 -14.62
C ASP A 34 -9.16 -10.78 -15.90
N GLY A 35 -10.34 -10.17 -15.73
CA GLY A 35 -11.13 -9.54 -16.80
C GLY A 35 -10.66 -8.14 -17.19
N GLN A 36 -9.63 -7.60 -16.53
CA GLN A 36 -9.14 -6.23 -16.67
C GLN A 36 -10.11 -5.16 -16.16
N ASP A 37 -11.12 -5.55 -15.40
CA ASP A 37 -12.03 -4.61 -14.75
C ASP A 37 -11.37 -4.05 -13.49
N LEU A 38 -11.48 -2.74 -13.28
CA LEU A 38 -10.92 -2.07 -12.10
C LEU A 38 -11.72 -2.51 -10.85
N VAL A 39 -11.10 -3.34 -10.02
CA VAL A 39 -11.72 -3.87 -8.79
C VAL A 39 -11.23 -3.16 -7.53
N GLY A 40 -10.15 -2.37 -7.62
CA GLY A 40 -9.67 -1.62 -6.47
C GLY A 40 -8.46 -0.75 -6.77
N ILE A 41 -7.89 -0.18 -5.70
CA ILE A 41 -6.71 0.66 -5.74
C ILE A 41 -5.76 0.22 -4.63
N VAL A 42 -4.47 0.14 -4.94
CA VAL A 42 -3.40 -0.07 -3.96
C VAL A 42 -2.61 1.22 -3.79
N GLY A 43 -2.65 1.78 -2.58
CA GLY A 43 -1.73 2.81 -2.13
C GLY A 43 -0.50 2.18 -1.51
N TYR A 44 0.68 2.77 -1.74
CA TYR A 44 1.87 2.42 -0.98
C TYR A 44 2.76 3.65 -0.74
N ARG A 45 3.51 3.60 0.36
CA ARG A 45 4.53 4.59 0.70
C ARG A 45 5.74 3.88 1.29
N ASN A 46 6.90 4.13 0.71
CA ASN A 46 8.17 3.65 1.25
C ASN A 46 8.77 4.69 2.18
N THR A 47 9.19 4.23 3.36
CA THR A 47 9.91 5.02 4.36
C THR A 47 11.25 4.34 4.65
N ALA A 48 12.15 5.03 5.36
CA ALA A 48 13.41 4.42 5.78
C ALA A 48 13.13 3.29 6.79
N GLY A 49 13.08 2.05 6.28
CA GLY A 49 12.91 0.84 7.09
C GLY A 49 11.53 0.19 7.02
N TYR A 50 10.52 0.80 6.40
CA TYR A 50 9.20 0.17 6.23
C TYR A 50 8.53 0.55 4.90
N THR A 51 7.69 -0.34 4.41
CA THR A 51 6.70 -0.06 3.36
C THR A 51 5.31 -0.11 3.95
N ASP A 52 4.62 1.02 3.94
CA ASP A 52 3.19 1.08 4.24
C ASP A 52 2.42 0.79 2.95
N ALA A 53 1.41 -0.07 3.02
CA ALA A 53 0.54 -0.38 1.90
C ALA A 53 -0.94 -0.38 2.32
N LEU A 54 -1.81 -0.03 1.38
CA LEU A 54 -3.24 0.16 1.58
C LEU A 54 -3.99 -0.39 0.37
N TRP A 55 -4.71 -1.50 0.53
CA TRP A 55 -5.64 -2.00 -0.48
C TRP A 55 -7.02 -1.41 -0.22
N VAL A 56 -7.64 -0.86 -1.26
CA VAL A 56 -8.97 -0.26 -1.21
C VAL A 56 -9.81 -0.90 -2.29
N PHE A 57 -10.74 -1.78 -1.88
CA PHE A 57 -11.73 -2.41 -2.77
C PHE A 57 -13.09 -1.72 -2.68
N GLY A 58 -13.31 -0.94 -1.61
CA GLY A 58 -14.49 -0.08 -1.42
C GLY A 58 -14.34 0.80 -0.17
N GLU A 59 -15.37 1.57 0.15
CA GLU A 59 -15.39 2.44 1.34
C GLU A 59 -15.27 1.63 2.65
N ASP A 60 -16.00 0.51 2.73
CA ASP A 60 -16.03 -0.39 3.89
C ASP A 60 -15.08 -1.59 3.76
N ASP A 61 -14.38 -1.72 2.63
CA ASP A 61 -13.45 -2.82 2.38
C ASP A 61 -12.06 -2.28 2.03
N CYS A 62 -11.30 -2.00 3.09
CA CYS A 62 -9.95 -1.51 3.02
C CYS A 62 -9.04 -2.31 3.94
N ARG A 63 -7.85 -2.65 3.46
CA ARG A 63 -6.80 -3.33 4.23
C ARG A 63 -5.54 -2.48 4.27
N ALA A 64 -5.14 -2.06 5.46
CA ALA A 64 -3.88 -1.38 5.70
C ALA A 64 -2.85 -2.37 6.24
N VAL A 65 -1.61 -2.29 5.77
CA VAL A 65 -0.50 -3.07 6.31
C VAL A 65 0.76 -2.21 6.41
N ARG A 66 1.63 -2.59 7.35
CA ARG A 66 3.02 -2.16 7.39
C ARG A 66 3.93 -3.36 7.22
N LEU A 67 4.91 -3.21 6.34
CA LEU A 67 5.84 -4.25 5.93
C LEU A 67 7.26 -3.82 6.30
N LEU A 68 8.06 -4.74 6.83
CA LEU A 68 9.51 -4.60 6.81
C LEU A 68 10.02 -4.98 5.40
N PRO A 69 10.89 -4.17 4.80
CA PRO A 69 11.54 -4.51 3.54
C PRO A 69 12.35 -5.80 3.71
N ASP A 70 12.37 -6.61 2.66
CA ASP A 70 13.00 -7.93 2.70
C ASP A 70 14.50 -7.84 2.42
N ASP A 71 15.30 -7.94 3.48
CA ASP A 71 16.74 -8.21 3.40
C ASP A 71 16.97 -9.73 3.47
N ASP A 72 16.54 -10.43 2.41
CA ASP A 72 16.72 -11.85 2.12
C ASP A 72 15.82 -12.88 2.86
N LEU A 73 15.52 -12.74 4.16
CA LEU A 73 14.72 -13.73 4.92
C LEU A 73 13.85 -13.17 6.06
N THR A 74 13.84 -11.86 6.28
CA THR A 74 13.22 -11.24 7.47
C THR A 74 12.16 -10.19 7.15
N GLY A 75 11.91 -9.92 5.87
CA GLY A 75 10.80 -9.07 5.45
C GLY A 75 9.43 -9.69 5.73
N GLY A 76 8.43 -8.85 5.90
CA GLY A 76 7.05 -9.31 6.11
C GLY A 76 6.14 -8.30 6.79
N ILE A 77 4.88 -8.67 6.93
CA ILE A 77 3.84 -7.88 7.57
C ILE A 77 4.15 -7.84 9.07
N VAL A 78 4.44 -6.65 9.59
CA VAL A 78 4.59 -6.41 11.04
C VAL A 78 3.30 -5.94 11.68
N TRP A 79 2.40 -5.37 10.87
CA TRP A 79 1.13 -4.84 11.31
C TRP A 79 0.12 -4.88 10.17
N GLU A 80 -1.14 -5.16 10.51
CA GLU A 80 -2.26 -5.12 9.58
C GLU A 80 -3.53 -4.67 10.28
N HIS A 81 -4.42 -4.05 9.52
CA HIS A 81 -5.77 -3.68 9.92
C HIS A 81 -6.72 -3.81 8.73
N HIS A 82 -7.97 -4.20 9.00
CA HIS A 82 -9.03 -4.33 8.00
C HIS A 82 -10.27 -3.61 8.49
N GLY A 83 -10.90 -2.84 7.61
CA GLY A 83 -12.07 -2.04 7.95
C GLY A 83 -12.31 -0.97 6.90
N ARG A 84 -12.89 0.15 7.34
CA ARG A 84 -13.19 1.29 6.46
C ARG A 84 -11.92 2.01 6.04
N LEU A 85 -11.95 2.64 4.86
CA LEU A 85 -10.83 3.44 4.37
C LEU A 85 -10.37 4.50 5.38
N ALA A 86 -11.31 5.17 6.05
CA ALA A 86 -11.01 6.19 7.06
C ALA A 86 -10.28 5.61 8.28
N ASP A 87 -10.73 4.46 8.78
CA ASP A 87 -10.16 3.77 9.94
C ASP A 87 -8.78 3.21 9.59
N CYS A 88 -8.66 2.53 8.46
CA CYS A 88 -7.39 2.02 7.92
C CYS A 88 -6.36 3.13 7.76
N ARG A 89 -6.74 4.30 7.23
CA ARG A 89 -5.86 5.47 7.17
C ARG A 89 -5.47 5.95 8.57
N HIS A 90 -6.45 6.09 9.47
CA HIS A 90 -6.21 6.61 10.82
C HIS A 90 -5.21 5.75 11.57
N GLU A 91 -5.46 4.44 11.63
CA GLU A 91 -4.62 3.46 12.31
C GLU A 91 -3.21 3.40 11.71
N LEU A 92 -3.10 3.42 10.37
CA LEU A 92 -1.81 3.35 9.69
C LEU A 92 -0.95 4.60 9.92
N LEU A 93 -1.56 5.78 9.98
CA LEU A 93 -0.88 7.04 10.29
C LEU A 93 -0.60 7.21 11.79
N ALA A 94 -1.34 6.52 12.65
CA ALA A 94 -1.09 6.49 14.09
C ALA A 94 0.10 5.61 14.47
N LEU A 95 0.59 4.77 13.55
CA LEU A 95 1.77 3.93 13.82
C LEU A 95 3.02 4.80 14.05
N PRO A 96 3.79 4.52 15.10
CA PRO A 96 5.01 5.26 15.38
C PRO A 96 6.05 5.07 14.27
N GLU A 97 6.98 6.02 14.20
CA GLU A 97 8.03 6.04 13.19
C GLU A 97 9.00 4.85 13.32
N PRO A 98 9.71 4.48 12.23
CA PRO A 98 10.57 3.31 12.20
C PRO A 98 11.61 3.23 13.32
N ASP A 99 12.18 4.38 13.67
CA ASP A 99 13.24 4.51 14.68
C ASP A 99 12.67 4.57 16.11
N ASP A 100 11.35 4.60 16.27
CA ASP A 100 10.71 4.57 17.58
C ASP A 100 10.87 3.17 18.23
N ARG A 101 11.08 3.15 19.55
CA ARG A 101 11.16 1.92 20.34
C ARG A 101 9.82 1.16 20.39
N HIS A 102 8.70 1.84 20.14
CA HIS A 102 7.35 1.28 20.11
C HIS A 102 6.91 0.90 18.69
N ALA A 103 7.78 1.08 17.69
CA ALA A 103 7.51 0.61 16.33
C ALA A 103 7.27 -0.90 16.29
N PRO A 104 6.24 -1.37 15.56
CA PRO A 104 6.03 -2.80 15.36
C PRO A 104 7.19 -3.37 14.54
N LYS A 105 7.96 -4.26 15.17
CA LYS A 105 9.16 -4.90 14.58
C LYS A 105 9.00 -6.42 14.42
N LEU A 106 7.97 -7.00 15.02
CA LEU A 106 7.72 -8.43 14.97
C LEU A 106 6.95 -8.79 13.70
N VAL A 107 7.55 -9.59 12.83
CA VAL A 107 6.88 -10.12 11.64
C VAL A 107 5.80 -11.11 12.06
N ARG A 108 4.55 -10.82 11.67
CA ARG A 108 3.37 -11.63 11.97
C ARG A 108 2.98 -12.54 10.82
N ALA A 109 3.28 -12.13 9.59
CA ALA A 109 3.06 -12.92 8.39
C ALA A 109 4.10 -12.55 7.32
N ARG A 110 4.50 -13.52 6.49
CA ARG A 110 5.31 -13.23 5.30
C ARG A 110 4.40 -12.94 4.13
N LEU A 111 4.67 -11.84 3.44
CA LEU A 111 4.04 -11.58 2.16
C LEU A 111 4.76 -12.47 1.15
N LEU A 112 4.12 -13.55 0.71
CA LEU A 112 4.54 -14.24 -0.50
C LEU A 112 4.25 -13.28 -1.64
N LEU A 113 5.20 -12.39 -1.95
CA LEU A 113 5.18 -11.67 -3.22
C LEU A 113 5.12 -12.74 -4.33
N PRO A 114 4.24 -12.62 -5.34
CA PRO A 114 4.41 -13.43 -6.54
C PRO A 114 5.84 -13.21 -7.03
N ASP A 115 6.53 -14.29 -7.40
CA ASP A 115 7.94 -14.27 -7.82
C ASP A 115 8.22 -13.01 -8.64
N ARG A 116 9.18 -12.19 -8.17
CA ARG A 116 9.67 -11.06 -8.97
C ARG A 116 9.97 -11.61 -10.37
N PRO A 117 9.41 -11.05 -11.45
CA PRO A 117 9.84 -11.46 -12.78
C PRO A 117 11.35 -11.21 -12.84
N ALA A 118 12.10 -12.30 -13.07
CA ALA A 118 13.55 -12.29 -13.10
C ALA A 118 14.04 -11.12 -13.95
N THR A 119 14.54 -10.09 -13.30
CA THR A 119 15.04 -8.91 -13.99
C THR A 119 16.34 -9.33 -14.67
N GLY A 120 16.28 -9.46 -16.00
CA GLY A 120 17.42 -9.35 -16.89
C GLY A 120 18.51 -10.38 -16.67
N MET A 121 18.34 -11.55 -17.28
CA MET A 121 19.48 -12.37 -17.67
C MET A 121 20.29 -11.61 -18.71
N SER A 122 21.45 -11.08 -18.31
CA SER A 122 22.60 -10.87 -19.18
C SER A 122 23.87 -10.85 -18.33
N PRO A 123 24.77 -11.79 -18.61
CA PRO A 123 26.16 -11.42 -18.82
C PRO A 123 26.52 -11.75 -20.27
N GLY A 124 27.01 -10.75 -20.98
CA GLY A 124 27.76 -10.97 -22.19
C GLY A 124 29.10 -11.66 -21.90
N GLY A 125 29.69 -12.19 -22.96
CA GLY A 125 31.04 -12.76 -23.01
C GLY A 125 30.99 -14.25 -23.34
N SER A 126 31.59 -14.74 -24.43
CA SER A 126 32.39 -14.16 -25.50
C SER A 126 32.30 -15.08 -26.71
#